data_AF-A0A7S4SZP8-F1
#
_entry.id   AF-A0A7S4SZP8-F1
#
_cell.length_a   1.000
_cell.length_b   1.000
_cell.length_c   1.000
_cell.angle_alpha   90.00
_cell.angle_beta   90.00
_cell.angle_gamma   90.00
#
_symmetry.space_group_name_H-M   'P 1'
#
loop_
_entity.id
_entity.type
_entity.pdbx_description
1 polymer ?
#
loop_
_entity_poly.entity_id
_entity_poly.type
_entity_poly.pdbx_seq_one_letter_code
_entity_poly.pdbx_strand_id
1 'polypeptide(L)'
;NKNTKKHNFPQNDNDDNIMEFVCGDATILAQSLSSSPGTNNNPPKYDSILDKGLIDSLMCTGEGYDYFITKLFRGVSDVLDPNGGMYVLLSYKLSKSTMGLLTELGDEMDMKWDFDIEGLSNDRVSFSVGTRWEEENDVERES
;
A
#
# COMPACT_ATOMS: atom_id res chain seq x y z
N ASN A 1 -24.09 36.34 -5.68
CA ASN A 1 -24.44 35.32 -6.71
C ASN A 1 -23.21 34.59 -7.22
N LYS A 2 -22.88 33.44 -6.64
CA LYS A 2 -22.05 32.42 -7.29
C LYS A 2 -22.77 31.08 -7.10
N ASN A 3 -23.48 30.67 -8.15
CA ASN A 3 -24.14 29.37 -8.27
C ASN A 3 -23.07 28.28 -8.38
N THR A 4 -22.89 27.47 -7.36
CA THR A 4 -22.15 26.20 -7.48
C THR A 4 -23.12 25.15 -8.00
N LYS A 5 -22.98 24.80 -9.29
CA LYS A 5 -23.64 23.65 -9.89
C LYS A 5 -23.14 22.40 -9.15
N LYS A 6 -24.01 21.76 -8.36
CA LYS A 6 -23.81 20.38 -7.93
C LYS A 6 -23.97 19.50 -9.17
N HIS A 7 -22.87 18.90 -9.62
CA HIS A 7 -22.92 17.82 -10.60
C HIS A 7 -23.46 16.58 -9.87
N ASN A 8 -24.73 16.28 -10.08
CA ASN A 8 -25.29 14.99 -9.70
C ASN A 8 -24.83 13.98 -10.75
N PHE A 9 -24.00 13.02 -10.33
CA PHE A 9 -23.76 11.81 -11.11
C PHE A 9 -25.01 10.92 -11.04
N PRO A 10 -25.39 10.24 -12.13
CA PRO A 10 -26.51 9.31 -12.10
C PRO A 10 -26.16 8.12 -11.18
N GLN A 11 -26.99 7.89 -10.17
CA GLN A 11 -26.98 6.66 -9.39
C GLN A 11 -27.50 5.53 -10.28
N ASN A 12 -26.68 4.50 -10.48
CA ASN A 12 -27.03 3.30 -11.20
C ASN A 12 -27.19 2.19 -10.14
N ASP A 13 -28.43 1.75 -9.91
CA ASP A 13 -28.79 0.76 -8.90
C ASP A 13 -28.34 -0.67 -9.31
N ASN A 14 -27.04 -0.93 -9.22
CA ASN A 14 -26.39 -2.26 -9.23
C ASN A 14 -24.96 -2.09 -8.66
N ASP A 15 -24.86 -1.84 -7.35
CA ASP A 15 -23.61 -1.46 -6.67
C ASP A 15 -22.71 -2.68 -6.33
N ASP A 16 -22.05 -3.24 -7.35
CA ASP A 16 -20.92 -4.18 -7.15
C ASP A 16 -19.57 -3.56 -7.59
N ASN A 17 -19.50 -2.24 -7.78
CA ASN A 17 -18.23 -1.54 -8.04
C ASN A 17 -18.23 -0.17 -7.35
N ILE A 18 -18.07 -0.18 -6.02
CA ILE A 18 -17.88 1.05 -5.25
C ILE A 18 -16.43 1.50 -5.45
N MET A 19 -16.25 2.52 -6.28
CA MET A 19 -14.97 3.23 -6.36
C MET A 19 -14.99 4.41 -5.39
N GLU A 20 -14.10 4.37 -4.40
CA GLU A 20 -13.90 5.45 -3.45
C GLU A 20 -12.63 6.24 -3.78
N PHE A 21 -12.71 7.56 -3.63
CA PHE A 21 -11.56 8.44 -3.74
C PHE A 21 -11.23 9.02 -2.36
N VAL A 22 -10.04 8.71 -1.87
CA VAL A 22 -9.52 9.26 -0.61
C VAL A 22 -8.38 10.22 -0.92
N CYS A 23 -8.47 11.44 -0.41
CA CYS A 23 -7.38 12.41 -0.46
C CYS A 23 -6.80 12.54 0.94
N GLY A 24 -5.53 12.19 1.12
CA GLY A 24 -4.89 12.19 2.43
C GLY A 24 -3.36 12.16 2.33
N ASP A 25 -2.72 12.23 3.49
CA ASP A 25 -1.28 12.08 3.62
C ASP A 25 -0.95 10.59 3.76
N ALA A 26 -0.12 10.08 2.85
CA ALA A 26 0.24 8.67 2.80
C ALA A 26 1.18 8.26 3.95
N THR A 27 1.85 9.22 4.61
CA THR A 27 2.68 8.95 5.80
C THR A 27 1.84 8.68 7.06
N ILE A 28 0.52 8.91 6.97
CA ILE A 28 -0.50 8.55 7.96
C ILE A 28 -1.63 7.73 7.31
N LEU A 29 -1.26 6.83 6.38
CA LEU A 29 -2.20 6.08 5.51
C LEU A 29 -3.41 5.50 6.25
N ALA A 30 -3.20 4.76 7.33
CA ALA A 30 -4.27 4.14 8.10
C ALA A 30 -5.28 5.17 8.65
N GLN A 31 -4.80 6.33 9.10
CA GLN A 31 -5.65 7.42 9.60
C GLN A 31 -6.42 8.09 8.45
N SER A 32 -5.75 8.30 7.31
CA SER A 32 -6.35 8.84 6.09
C SER A 32 -7.50 7.95 5.58
N LEU A 33 -7.37 6.62 5.69
CA LEU A 33 -8.39 5.66 5.27
C LEU A 33 -9.46 5.39 6.33
N SER A 34 -9.13 5.48 7.62
CA SER A 34 -10.11 5.34 8.72
C SER A 34 -11.03 6.56 8.87
N SER A 35 -10.69 7.68 8.22
CA SER A 35 -11.54 8.87 8.19
C SER A 35 -12.63 8.79 7.12
N SER A 36 -12.64 7.72 6.31
CA SER A 36 -13.63 7.52 5.25
C SER A 36 -15.01 7.13 5.80
N PRO A 37 -16.10 7.67 5.22
CA PRO A 37 -17.45 7.36 5.65
C PRO A 37 -17.74 5.86 5.57
N GLY A 38 -18.09 5.23 6.69
CA GLY A 38 -18.50 3.82 6.75
C GLY A 38 -17.51 2.88 7.47
N THR A 39 -16.37 3.37 7.94
CA THR A 39 -15.41 2.56 8.71
C THR A 39 -15.70 2.69 10.22
N ASN A 40 -15.87 1.56 10.92
CA ASN A 40 -16.17 1.51 12.36
C ASN A 40 -14.92 1.73 13.24
N ASN A 41 -14.16 2.80 13.00
CA ASN A 41 -12.87 3.11 13.66
C ASN A 41 -11.77 2.03 13.51
N ASN A 42 -11.99 0.99 12.71
CA ASN A 42 -10.96 0.05 12.30
C ASN A 42 -10.55 0.39 10.86
N PRO A 43 -9.24 0.46 10.57
CA PRO A 43 -8.79 0.65 9.20
C PRO A 43 -9.27 -0.51 8.32
N PRO A 44 -9.69 -0.23 7.07
CA PRO A 44 -10.00 -1.27 6.11
C PRO A 44 -8.77 -2.15 5.86
N LYS A 45 -9.01 -3.45 5.59
CA LYS A 45 -7.99 -4.41 5.18
C LYS A 45 -8.09 -4.64 3.68
N TYR A 46 -6.96 -4.55 2.99
CA TYR A 46 -6.87 -4.69 1.53
C TYR A 46 -6.07 -5.94 1.18
N ASP A 47 -6.59 -6.76 0.26
CA ASP A 47 -5.87 -7.89 -0.31
C ASP A 47 -4.65 -7.42 -1.13
N SER A 48 -4.74 -6.21 -1.70
CA SER A 48 -3.71 -5.67 -2.55
C SER A 48 -3.64 -4.15 -2.47
N ILE A 49 -2.43 -3.62 -2.40
CA ILE A 49 -2.11 -2.19 -2.52
C ILE A 49 -1.20 -2.03 -3.73
N LEU A 50 -1.56 -1.13 -4.64
CA LEU A 50 -0.74 -0.79 -5.80
C LEU A 50 -0.17 0.61 -5.62
N ASP A 51 1.15 0.69 -5.45
CA ASP A 51 1.89 1.95 -5.48
C ASP A 51 2.47 2.19 -6.86
N LYS A 52 2.09 3.32 -7.45
CA LYS A 52 2.59 3.78 -8.75
C LYS A 52 3.20 5.18 -8.63
N GLY A 53 4.38 5.24 -8.01
CA GLY A 53 5.24 6.43 -7.95
C GLY A 53 5.16 7.25 -6.67
N LEU A 54 4.48 6.77 -5.61
CA LEU A 54 4.51 7.41 -4.30
C LEU A 54 5.90 7.26 -3.66
N ILE A 55 6.44 6.05 -3.62
CA ILE A 55 7.82 5.80 -3.16
C ILE A 55 8.84 6.65 -3.92
N ASP A 56 8.71 6.74 -5.25
CA ASP A 56 9.58 7.60 -6.07
C ASP A 56 9.50 9.07 -5.64
N SER A 57 8.28 9.56 -5.38
CA SER A 57 8.04 10.93 -4.93
C SER A 57 8.65 11.19 -3.55
N LEU A 58 8.58 10.21 -2.64
CA LEU A 58 9.21 10.30 -1.31
C LEU A 58 10.74 10.29 -1.40
N MET A 59 11.33 9.49 -2.29
CA MET A 59 12.79 9.48 -2.48
C MET A 59 13.32 10.79 -3.06
N CYS A 60 12.49 11.52 -3.82
CA CYS A 60 12.86 12.79 -4.43
C CYS A 60 12.97 13.95 -3.42
N THR A 61 12.53 13.80 -2.17
CA THR A 61 12.65 14.85 -1.14
C THR A 61 14.09 15.04 -0.63
N GLY A 62 15.02 14.15 -1.00
CA GLY A 62 16.43 14.24 -0.62
C GLY A 62 16.73 13.48 0.68
N GLU A 63 17.52 14.07 1.57
CA GLU A 63 17.88 13.45 2.86
C GLU A 63 16.64 13.18 3.73
N GLY A 64 16.63 12.05 4.43
CA GLY A 64 15.53 11.65 5.32
C GLY A 64 14.35 10.95 4.64
N TYR A 65 14.48 10.54 3.37
CA TYR A 65 13.42 9.80 2.67
C TYR A 65 13.04 8.48 3.37
N ASP A 66 14.01 7.85 4.04
CA ASP A 66 13.87 6.63 4.83
C ASP A 66 12.82 6.76 5.93
N TYR A 67 12.76 7.92 6.59
CA TYR A 67 11.73 8.22 7.59
C TYR A 67 10.32 8.19 7.00
N PHE A 68 10.13 8.75 5.82
CA PHE A 68 8.82 8.80 5.16
C PHE A 68 8.42 7.42 4.61
N ILE A 69 9.37 6.67 4.04
CA ILE A 69 9.13 5.29 3.60
C ILE A 69 8.75 4.42 4.81
N THR A 70 9.46 4.54 5.92
CA THR A 70 9.15 3.80 7.16
C THR A 70 7.73 4.09 7.65
N LYS A 71 7.34 5.38 7.67
CA LYS A 71 5.97 5.78 8.04
C LYS A 71 4.91 5.23 7.10
N LEU A 72 5.15 5.32 5.79
CA LEU A 72 4.27 4.75 4.79
C LEU A 72 4.08 3.25 5.04
N PHE A 73 5.18 2.50 5.21
CA PHE A 73 5.11 1.05 5.39
C PHE A 73 4.44 0.63 6.70
N ARG A 74 4.58 1.40 7.78
CA ARG A 74 3.76 1.19 9.00
C ARG A 74 2.27 1.41 8.74
N GLY A 75 1.92 2.41 7.95
CA GLY A 75 0.55 2.59 7.50
C GLY A 75 0.06 1.44 6.61
N VAL A 76 0.93 0.93 5.74
CA VAL A 76 0.65 -0.25 4.89
C VAL A 76 0.43 -1.49 5.76
N SER A 77 1.25 -1.76 6.77
CA SER A 77 1.05 -2.90 7.67
C SER A 77 -0.30 -2.86 8.39
N ASP A 78 -0.79 -1.66 8.70
CA ASP A 78 -2.06 -1.47 9.40
C ASP A 78 -3.27 -1.71 8.49
N VAL A 79 -3.12 -1.64 7.17
CA VAL A 79 -4.24 -1.70 6.21
C VAL A 79 -4.13 -2.85 5.22
N LEU A 80 -2.97 -3.51 5.11
CA LEU A 80 -2.82 -4.69 4.27
C LEU A 80 -3.39 -5.92 5.00
N ASP A 81 -3.99 -6.85 4.26
CA ASP A 81 -4.48 -8.11 4.82
C ASP A 81 -3.30 -8.89 5.44
N PRO A 82 -3.36 -9.24 6.75
CA PRO A 82 -2.33 -10.06 7.37
C PRO A 82 -2.23 -11.46 6.75
N ASN A 83 -3.26 -11.97 6.07
CA ASN A 83 -3.31 -13.32 5.49
C ASN A 83 -2.94 -13.30 4.00
N GLY A 84 -1.70 -12.94 3.68
CA GLY A 84 -1.23 -13.00 2.30
C GLY A 84 -1.50 -11.74 1.46
N GLY A 85 -1.86 -10.61 2.08
CA GLY A 85 -2.00 -9.35 1.38
C GLY A 85 -0.72 -8.94 0.64
N MET A 86 -0.88 -8.28 -0.52
CA MET A 86 0.22 -7.93 -1.42
C MET A 86 0.39 -6.42 -1.58
N TYR A 87 1.64 -5.93 -1.50
CA TYR A 87 2.02 -4.59 -1.90
C TYR A 87 2.77 -4.66 -3.23
N VAL A 88 2.16 -4.16 -4.29
CA VAL A 88 2.76 -4.06 -5.62
C VAL A 88 3.38 -2.68 -5.78
N LEU A 89 4.69 -2.64 -6.02
CA LEU A 89 5.46 -1.42 -6.21
C LEU A 89 5.89 -1.29 -7.68
N LEU A 90 5.31 -0.30 -8.36
CA LEU A 90 5.72 0.18 -9.68
C LEU A 90 6.51 1.47 -9.52
N SER A 91 7.82 1.38 -9.61
CA SER A 91 8.73 2.52 -9.36
C SER A 91 9.84 2.63 -10.41
N TYR A 92 10.64 3.69 -10.35
CA TYR A 92 11.96 3.63 -10.97
C TYR A 92 12.81 2.54 -10.31
N LYS A 93 13.88 2.13 -11.00
CA LYS A 93 14.83 1.16 -10.45
C LYS A 93 15.32 1.59 -9.07
N LEU A 94 15.04 0.75 -8.09
CA LEU A 94 15.39 1.00 -6.71
C LEU A 94 16.90 0.86 -6.52
N SER A 95 17.45 1.74 -5.69
CA SER A 95 18.84 1.61 -5.26
C SER A 95 19.00 0.40 -4.33
N LYS A 96 20.23 -0.13 -4.20
CA LYS A 96 20.51 -1.20 -3.23
C LYS A 96 20.18 -0.80 -1.79
N SER A 97 20.41 0.46 -1.42
CA SER A 97 20.04 0.98 -0.11
C SER A 97 18.53 1.00 0.11
N THR A 98 17.76 1.39 -0.91
CA THR A 98 16.29 1.38 -0.81
C THR A 98 15.75 -0.05 -0.71
N MET A 99 16.26 -0.98 -1.52
CA MET A 99 15.89 -2.39 -1.42
C MET A 99 16.25 -2.97 -0.05
N GLY A 100 17.40 -2.61 0.51
CA GLY A 100 17.80 -2.98 1.87
C GLY A 100 16.81 -2.49 2.93
N LEU A 101 16.47 -1.20 2.90
CA LEU A 101 15.46 -0.62 3.81
C LEU A 101 14.11 -1.32 3.68
N LEU A 102 13.63 -1.56 2.45
CA LEU A 102 12.36 -2.24 2.22
C LEU A 102 12.39 -3.69 2.72
N THR A 103 13.53 -4.36 2.61
CA THR A 103 13.72 -5.72 3.16
C THR A 103 13.65 -5.70 4.68
N GLU A 104 14.36 -4.78 5.34
CA GLU A 104 14.33 -4.62 6.81
C GLU A 104 12.91 -4.33 7.32
N LEU A 105 12.20 -3.39 6.67
CA LEU A 105 10.81 -3.09 6.99
C LEU A 105 9.89 -4.28 6.69
N GLY A 106 10.17 -5.05 5.65
CA GLY A 106 9.45 -6.28 5.33
C GLY A 106 9.56 -7.29 6.45
N ASP A 107 10.77 -7.55 6.95
CA ASP A 107 11.02 -8.47 8.06
C ASP A 107 10.33 -8.02 9.35
N GLU A 108 10.32 -6.71 9.66
CA GLU A 108 9.57 -6.15 10.81
C GLU A 108 8.04 -6.32 10.68
N MET A 109 7.55 -6.50 9.46
CA MET A 109 6.14 -6.49 9.11
C MET A 109 5.71 -7.82 8.48
N ASP A 110 6.40 -8.92 8.75
CA ASP A 110 6.04 -10.25 8.25
C ASP A 110 5.77 -10.26 6.73
N MET A 111 6.57 -9.54 5.96
CA MET A 111 6.40 -9.34 4.53
C MET A 111 7.70 -9.64 3.79
N LYS A 112 7.62 -10.53 2.80
CA LYS A 112 8.74 -10.89 1.94
C LYS A 112 8.69 -10.11 0.63
N TRP A 113 9.84 -9.59 0.22
CA TRP A 113 9.98 -8.91 -1.06
C TRP A 113 10.53 -9.80 -2.17
N ASP A 114 9.95 -9.64 -3.36
CA ASP A 114 10.52 -10.02 -4.64
C ASP A 114 10.75 -8.73 -5.45
N PHE A 115 12.02 -8.35 -5.61
CA PHE A 115 12.41 -7.12 -6.28
C PHE A 115 12.71 -7.38 -7.74
N ASP A 116 12.38 -6.40 -8.59
CA ASP A 116 12.79 -6.41 -10.00
C ASP A 116 12.35 -7.65 -10.78
N ILE A 117 11.10 -8.08 -10.59
CA ILE A 117 10.54 -9.30 -11.17
C ILE A 117 10.83 -9.38 -12.68
N GLU A 118 11.47 -10.48 -13.09
CA GLU A 118 11.91 -10.70 -14.46
C GLU A 118 10.71 -10.73 -15.43
N GLY A 119 10.86 -10.11 -16.60
CA GLY A 119 9.80 -10.00 -17.61
C GLY A 119 8.75 -8.92 -17.34
N LEU A 120 8.66 -8.41 -16.10
CA LEU A 120 7.82 -7.26 -15.73
C LEU A 120 8.65 -5.98 -15.54
N SER A 121 9.91 -6.13 -15.16
CA SER A 121 10.87 -5.04 -14.98
C SER A 121 11.70 -4.76 -16.24
N ASN A 122 12.22 -3.54 -16.37
CA ASN A 122 13.18 -3.15 -17.41
C ASN A 122 14.27 -2.22 -16.84
N ASP A 123 15.16 -1.70 -17.69
CA ASP A 123 16.29 -0.87 -17.26
C ASP A 123 15.92 0.43 -16.52
N ARG A 124 14.68 0.91 -16.65
CA ARG A 124 14.21 2.16 -16.04
C ARG A 124 13.19 1.92 -14.93
N VAL A 125 12.31 0.95 -15.12
CA VAL A 125 11.15 0.69 -14.25
C VAL A 125 11.31 -0.66 -13.58
N SER A 126 11.05 -0.67 -12.27
CA SER A 126 10.97 -1.87 -11.45
C SER A 126 9.51 -2.25 -11.23
N PHE A 127 9.23 -3.54 -11.34
CA PHE A 127 8.04 -4.17 -10.79
C PHE A 127 8.50 -5.03 -9.61
N SER A 128 8.12 -4.65 -8.40
CA SER A 128 8.48 -5.37 -7.18
C SER A 128 7.22 -5.69 -6.36
N VAL A 129 7.22 -6.80 -5.63
CA VAL A 129 6.07 -7.24 -4.83
C VAL A 129 6.52 -7.58 -3.42
N GLY A 130 5.86 -7.01 -2.42
CA GLY A 130 5.92 -7.43 -1.03
C GLY A 130 4.69 -8.28 -0.70
N THR A 131 4.86 -9.48 -0.17
CA THR A 131 3.75 -10.37 0.21
C THR A 131 3.82 -10.68 1.69
N ARG A 132 2.72 -10.47 2.41
CA ARG A 132 2.58 -10.90 3.81
C ARG A 132 2.67 -12.41 3.91
N TRP A 133 3.34 -12.93 4.93
CA TRP A 133 3.27 -14.35 5.25
C TRP A 133 1.82 -14.70 5.59
N GLU A 134 1.31 -15.80 5.05
CA GLU A 134 0.14 -16.42 5.65
C GLU A 134 0.59 -16.94 7.03
N GLU A 135 -0.06 -16.50 8.11
CA GLU A 135 0.09 -17.20 9.39
C GLU A 135 -0.34 -18.64 9.11
N GLU A 136 0.62 -19.58 9.08
CA GLU A 136 0.31 -21.00 9.18
C GLU A 136 -0.42 -21.13 10.51
N ASN A 137 -1.75 -21.18 10.46
CA ASN A 137 -2.55 -21.59 11.60
C ASN A 137 -2.04 -22.98 11.95
N ASP A 138 -1.24 -23.08 13.02
CA ASP A 138 -0.78 -24.32 13.62
C ASP A 138 -2.04 -25.16 13.91
N VAL A 139 -2.44 -25.97 12.93
CA VAL A 139 -3.43 -27.02 13.12
C VAL A 139 -2.76 -27.97 14.10
N GLU A 140 -3.20 -27.89 15.36
CA GLU A 140 -2.85 -28.77 16.47
C GLU A 140 -2.62 -30.20 15.96
N ARG A 141 -1.35 -30.54 15.74
CA ARG A 141 -0.86 -31.91 15.73
C ARG A 141 -0.67 -32.32 17.18
N GLU A 142 -1.77 -32.48 17.90
CA GLU A 142 -1.79 -33.37 19.06
C GLU A 142 -2.62 -34.61 18.72
N SER A 143 -1.83 -35.63 18.40
CA SER A 143 -2.14 -37.04 18.19
C SER A 143 -2.80 -37.73 19.37
#